data_AF-A0A8D0CR74-F1
#
_entry.id   AF-A0A8D0CR74-F1
#
_cell.length_a   1.000
_cell.length_b   1.000
_cell.length_c   1.000
_cell.angle_alpha   90.00
_cell.angle_beta   90.00
_cell.angle_gamma   90.00
#
_symmetry.space_group_name_H-M   'P 1'
#
loop_
_entity.id
_entity.type
_entity.pdbx_description
1 polymer ?
#
loop_
_entity_poly.entity_id
_entity_poly.type
_entity_poly.pdbx_seq_one_letter_code
_entity_poly.pdbx_strand_id
1 'polypeptide(L)'
;MNTWLLFIFLFSTGVWLLRDAVVRRSGGLHCLDQPNDNVPQKQSPQPNGKHSSSSFPCPSETDTDCFAPVTGYPHPPTPRPLFPLTTVIIGDSITRDLRFHNAVTHCFPGAKVADILAKVMDLIPSFPTSIKRIVVHCGHNDMSTRIQECERTRRDFTTLIEALKSTGKSVFISGPLPSLGRGSGLFSRLLSLNTWLQLTCSIHRIGFIDNFNLFWERGSLFSRDGIHPNTRGSQMLRGNLHHALHTQTSD
;
A
#
# COMPACT_ATOMS: atom_id res chain seq x y z
N MET A 1 21.51 4.08 35.91
CA MET A 1 21.30 2.80 35.18
C MET A 1 20.05 2.93 34.33
N ASN A 2 20.14 2.66 33.03
CA ASN A 2 19.11 3.05 32.07
C ASN A 2 17.97 2.03 31.96
N THR A 3 16.80 2.41 32.44
CA THR A 3 15.53 1.66 32.34
C THR A 3 15.14 1.31 30.89
N TRP A 4 15.57 2.12 29.92
CA TRP A 4 15.36 1.88 28.48
C TRP A 4 15.99 0.58 27.95
N LEU A 5 17.15 0.15 28.47
CA LEU A 5 17.79 -1.09 28.03
C LEU A 5 17.03 -2.33 28.51
N LEU A 6 16.40 -2.26 29.69
CA LEU A 6 15.61 -3.37 30.24
C LEU A 6 14.32 -3.59 29.47
N PHE A 7 13.67 -2.52 29.00
CA PHE A 7 12.49 -2.60 28.13
C PHE A 7 12.81 -3.23 26.76
N ILE A 8 13.95 -2.89 26.16
CA ILE A 8 14.43 -3.52 24.92
C ILE A 8 14.72 -5.01 25.15
N PHE A 9 15.35 -5.37 26.27
CA PHE A 9 15.60 -6.77 26.60
C PHE A 9 14.31 -7.58 26.80
N LEU A 10 13.32 -7.06 27.52
CA LEU A 10 12.04 -7.72 27.76
C LEU A 10 11.19 -7.88 26.48
N PHE A 11 11.22 -6.90 25.57
CA PHE A 11 10.57 -7.07 24.26
C PHE A 11 11.33 -8.02 23.32
N SER A 12 12.67 -8.03 23.37
CA SER A 12 13.49 -8.94 22.58
C SER A 12 13.26 -10.41 22.99
N THR A 13 13.17 -10.71 24.28
CA THR A 13 12.85 -12.06 24.76
C THR A 13 11.40 -12.46 24.45
N GLY A 14 10.43 -11.53 24.53
CA GLY A 14 9.06 -11.78 24.09
C GLY A 14 8.96 -12.16 22.62
N VAL A 15 9.65 -11.42 21.74
CA VAL A 15 9.73 -11.73 20.30
C VAL A 15 10.49 -13.05 20.04
N TRP A 16 11.48 -13.38 20.87
CA TRP A 16 12.20 -14.66 20.79
C TRP A 16 11.33 -15.86 21.22
N LEU A 17 10.50 -15.71 22.24
CA LEU A 17 9.51 -16.72 22.66
C LEU A 17 8.42 -16.93 21.59
N LEU A 18 7.92 -15.86 20.97
CA LEU A 18 7.03 -15.96 19.80
C LEU A 18 7.71 -16.65 18.61
N ARG A 19 8.99 -16.36 18.34
CA ARG A 19 9.79 -17.05 17.32
C ARG A 19 9.90 -18.55 17.60
N ASP A 20 10.21 -18.95 18.82
CA ASP A 20 10.39 -20.37 19.17
C ASP A 20 9.06 -21.15 19.14
N ALA A 21 7.97 -20.53 19.57
CA ALA A 21 6.62 -21.08 19.42
C ALA A 21 6.23 -21.29 17.94
N VAL A 22 6.57 -20.34 17.05
CA VAL A 22 6.31 -20.45 15.61
C VAL A 22 7.15 -21.54 14.94
N VAL A 23 8.42 -21.70 15.32
CA VAL A 23 9.29 -22.76 14.77
C VAL A 23 8.80 -24.14 15.20
N ARG A 24 8.47 -24.35 16.48
CA ARG A 24 8.00 -25.66 16.99
C ARG A 24 6.66 -26.10 16.39
N ARG A 25 5.80 -25.17 15.99
CA ARG A 25 4.47 -25.47 15.40
C ARG A 25 4.52 -25.79 13.90
N SER A 26 5.62 -25.48 13.22
CA SER A 26 5.73 -25.52 11.76
C SER A 26 6.21 -26.87 11.19
N GLY A 27 6.24 -27.95 11.99
CA GLY A 27 6.40 -29.34 11.53
C GLY A 27 7.63 -29.60 10.67
N GLY A 28 8.76 -29.97 11.29
CA GLY A 28 9.99 -30.25 10.56
C GLY A 28 9.82 -31.38 9.53
N LEU A 29 9.98 -31.05 8.25
CA LEU A 29 10.37 -32.01 7.23
C LEU A 29 11.84 -31.77 6.84
N HIS A 30 12.71 -32.69 7.26
CA HIS A 30 13.90 -32.98 6.48
C HIS A 30 13.44 -33.54 5.13
N CYS A 31 13.88 -32.92 4.05
CA CYS A 31 13.94 -33.59 2.75
C CYS A 31 15.37 -33.47 2.24
N LEU A 32 15.96 -34.61 1.92
CA LEU A 32 17.26 -34.70 1.27
C LEU A 32 17.11 -34.16 -0.17
N ASP A 33 18.13 -33.49 -0.68
CA ASP A 33 18.78 -33.97 -1.90
C ASP A 33 20.14 -33.28 -2.12
N GLN A 34 21.05 -34.02 -2.76
CA GLN A 34 22.43 -33.60 -3.00
C GLN A 34 22.53 -32.64 -4.21
N PRO A 35 23.59 -31.80 -4.28
CA PRO A 35 23.89 -31.06 -5.50
C PRO A 35 24.41 -32.03 -6.57
N ASN A 36 23.99 -31.85 -7.82
CA ASN A 36 24.64 -32.50 -8.96
C ASN A 36 24.65 -31.55 -10.17
N ASP A 37 25.67 -31.72 -11.02
CA ASP A 37 26.20 -30.67 -11.88
C ASP A 37 25.51 -30.49 -13.25
N ASN A 38 25.99 -29.45 -13.96
CA ASN A 38 25.89 -29.19 -15.41
C ASN A 38 24.68 -28.40 -15.94
N VAL A 39 24.92 -27.12 -16.23
CA VAL A 39 24.21 -26.34 -17.24
C VAL A 39 25.23 -25.66 -18.17
N PRO A 40 25.35 -26.07 -19.46
CA PRO A 40 26.23 -25.41 -20.42
C PRO A 40 25.69 -24.04 -20.89
N GLN A 41 26.61 -23.14 -21.27
CA GLN A 41 26.28 -21.80 -21.75
C GLN A 41 25.51 -21.80 -23.08
N LYS A 42 24.56 -20.88 -23.21
CA LYS A 42 23.80 -20.62 -24.45
C LYS A 42 24.52 -19.60 -25.31
N GLN A 43 24.99 -19.99 -26.50
CA GLN A 43 25.42 -19.06 -27.56
C GLN A 43 24.32 -18.90 -28.63
N SER A 44 24.20 -17.69 -29.16
CA SER A 44 23.34 -17.33 -30.29
C SER A 44 24.06 -17.53 -31.62
N PRO A 45 23.31 -17.76 -32.72
CA PRO A 45 23.51 -16.89 -33.88
C PRO A 45 22.22 -16.49 -34.64
N GLN A 46 22.29 -15.32 -35.26
CA GLN A 46 21.55 -14.87 -36.46
C GLN A 46 22.58 -14.84 -37.64
N PRO A 47 22.27 -14.50 -38.92
CA PRO A 47 21.04 -13.93 -39.51
C PRO A 47 20.63 -14.54 -40.89
N ASN A 48 19.79 -13.78 -41.63
CA ASN A 48 19.46 -13.83 -43.08
C ASN A 48 18.23 -14.66 -43.50
N GLY A 49 17.27 -14.11 -44.27
CA GLY A 49 17.08 -12.70 -44.65
C GLY A 49 15.98 -12.44 -45.71
N LYS A 50 15.64 -11.15 -45.91
CA LYS A 50 14.93 -10.49 -47.05
C LYS A 50 13.57 -11.11 -47.49
N HIS A 51 12.42 -10.43 -47.47
CA HIS A 51 11.96 -9.34 -48.37
C HIS A 51 10.52 -8.90 -47.92
N SER A 52 9.88 -7.80 -48.33
CA SER A 52 10.29 -6.65 -49.17
C SER A 52 9.49 -5.36 -48.87
N SER A 53 10.15 -4.22 -49.11
CA SER A 53 9.68 -2.88 -49.53
C SER A 53 8.21 -2.59 -49.92
N SER A 54 7.66 -1.51 -49.35
CA SER A 54 6.99 -0.41 -50.11
C SER A 54 6.86 0.85 -49.24
N SER A 55 7.07 2.04 -49.81
CA SER A 55 7.33 3.27 -49.03
C SER A 55 6.69 4.52 -49.63
N PHE A 56 6.04 5.32 -48.76
CA PHE A 56 5.65 6.75 -48.95
C PHE A 56 4.56 7.05 -50.02
N PRO A 57 3.92 8.24 -50.04
CA PRO A 57 4.24 9.48 -49.29
C PRO A 57 3.08 10.17 -48.53
N CYS A 58 3.44 11.21 -47.76
CA CYS A 58 2.51 12.26 -47.29
C CYS A 58 2.07 13.17 -48.45
N PRO A 59 0.89 13.80 -48.36
CA PRO A 59 0.58 15.05 -49.05
C PRO A 59 0.63 16.26 -48.11
N SER A 60 1.07 17.40 -48.64
CA SER A 60 1.05 18.72 -47.99
C SER A 60 -0.17 19.55 -48.42
N GLU A 61 -0.44 20.60 -47.64
CA GLU A 61 -1.59 21.52 -47.67
C GLU A 61 -1.98 22.11 -49.04
N THR A 62 -3.29 22.35 -49.25
CA THR A 62 -3.81 23.57 -49.93
C THR A 62 -5.30 23.78 -49.69
N ASP A 63 -5.65 25.03 -49.36
CA ASP A 63 -6.92 25.78 -49.45
C ASP A 63 -8.31 25.17 -49.10
N THR A 64 -8.92 25.86 -48.13
CA THR A 64 -10.28 26.45 -48.17
C THR A 64 -11.48 25.58 -48.54
N ASP A 65 -12.27 25.21 -47.51
CA ASP A 65 -13.68 25.65 -47.48
C ASP A 65 -14.27 25.73 -46.06
N CYS A 66 -15.29 26.56 -45.89
CA CYS A 66 -15.78 27.00 -44.57
C CYS A 66 -16.74 26.02 -43.88
N PHE A 67 -16.30 25.38 -42.78
CA PHE A 67 -17.21 24.76 -41.79
C PHE A 67 -16.85 25.15 -40.36
N ALA A 68 -17.68 25.99 -39.75
CA ALA A 68 -17.57 26.33 -38.33
C ALA A 68 -17.95 25.11 -37.46
N PRO A 69 -17.17 24.73 -36.44
CA PRO A 69 -17.56 23.69 -35.50
C PRO A 69 -18.70 24.20 -34.61
N VAL A 70 -19.87 23.57 -34.74
CA VAL A 70 -21.06 23.88 -33.94
C VAL A 70 -20.76 23.78 -32.44
N THR A 71 -21.22 24.78 -31.70
CA THR A 71 -21.08 24.89 -30.25
C THR A 71 -21.77 23.76 -29.50
N GLY A 72 -21.07 23.20 -28.51
CA GLY A 72 -21.68 22.69 -27.28
C GLY A 72 -22.56 21.44 -27.39
N TYR A 73 -21.91 20.27 -27.34
CA TYR A 73 -22.50 19.12 -26.65
C TYR A 73 -22.07 19.16 -25.18
N PRO A 74 -22.96 19.42 -24.21
CA PRO A 74 -22.63 19.26 -22.81
C PRO A 74 -22.23 17.81 -22.58
N HIS A 75 -21.04 17.57 -22.02
CA HIS A 75 -20.73 16.25 -21.48
C HIS A 75 -21.83 15.87 -20.48
N PRO A 76 -22.37 14.64 -20.53
CA PRO A 76 -23.33 14.18 -19.54
C PRO A 76 -22.66 14.34 -18.16
N PRO A 77 -23.29 15.06 -17.20
CA PRO A 77 -22.68 15.27 -15.91
C PRO A 77 -22.40 13.92 -15.27
N THR A 78 -21.15 13.70 -14.86
CA THR A 78 -20.73 12.47 -14.18
C THR A 78 -21.72 12.19 -13.04
N PRO A 79 -22.25 10.94 -12.93
CA PRO A 79 -23.31 10.64 -11.97
C PRO A 79 -22.93 11.11 -10.58
N ARG A 80 -23.68 12.10 -10.06
CA ARG A 80 -23.44 12.62 -8.71
C ARG A 80 -23.58 11.45 -7.73
N PRO A 81 -22.60 11.21 -6.84
CA PRO A 81 -22.71 10.19 -5.82
C PRO A 81 -24.02 10.35 -5.04
N LEU A 82 -24.73 9.23 -4.81
CA LEU A 82 -26.02 9.21 -4.09
C LEU A 82 -25.91 9.80 -2.67
N PHE A 83 -24.70 9.83 -2.12
CA PHE A 83 -24.36 10.49 -0.86
C PHE A 83 -23.08 11.30 -1.04
N PRO A 84 -22.92 12.44 -0.36
CA PRO A 84 -21.67 13.21 -0.39
C PRO A 84 -20.46 12.34 -0.07
N LEU A 85 -19.37 12.49 -0.82
CA LEU A 85 -18.09 11.89 -0.45
C LEU A 85 -17.62 12.54 0.85
N THR A 86 -17.33 11.73 1.87
CA THR A 86 -16.92 12.19 3.21
C THR A 86 -15.53 11.75 3.63
N THR A 87 -14.98 10.75 2.93
CA THR A 87 -13.67 10.17 3.22
C THR A 87 -12.83 10.10 1.95
N VAL A 88 -11.55 10.40 2.05
CA VAL A 88 -10.53 10.05 1.07
C VAL A 88 -9.73 8.87 1.61
N ILE A 89 -9.45 7.88 0.77
CA ILE A 89 -8.52 6.78 1.05
C ILE A 89 -7.35 6.93 0.08
N ILE A 90 -6.13 6.99 0.60
CA ILE A 90 -4.91 7.07 -0.19
C ILE A 90 -4.02 5.91 0.23
N GLY A 91 -3.38 5.25 -0.73
CA GLY A 91 -2.43 4.23 -0.37
C GLY A 91 -1.77 3.53 -1.54
N ASP A 92 -1.01 2.50 -1.20
CA ASP A 92 -0.31 1.67 -2.17
C ASP A 92 -1.26 0.68 -2.90
N SER A 93 -0.66 -0.29 -3.59
CA SER A 93 -1.34 -1.32 -4.38
C SER A 93 -2.31 -2.21 -3.59
N ILE A 94 -2.26 -2.23 -2.26
CA ILE A 94 -3.22 -2.95 -1.40
C ILE A 94 -4.59 -2.25 -1.42
N THR A 95 -4.64 -0.94 -1.69
CA THR A 95 -5.91 -0.17 -1.69
C THR A 95 -6.71 -0.24 -2.98
N ARG A 96 -6.15 -0.80 -4.07
CA ARG A 96 -6.71 -0.71 -5.44
C ARG A 96 -8.17 -1.14 -5.61
N ASP A 97 -8.61 -2.15 -4.87
CA ASP A 97 -9.94 -2.76 -4.99
C ASP A 97 -10.91 -2.31 -3.90
N LEU A 98 -10.55 -1.29 -3.11
CA LEU A 98 -11.36 -0.78 -2.01
C LEU A 98 -12.37 0.25 -2.52
N ARG A 99 -13.57 -0.23 -2.89
CA ARG A 99 -14.70 0.61 -3.31
C ARG A 99 -15.66 0.88 -2.14
N PHE A 100 -16.07 2.14 -1.99
CA PHE A 100 -17.02 2.61 -0.98
C PHE A 100 -18.04 3.55 -1.62
N HIS A 101 -19.26 3.64 -1.08
CA HIS A 101 -20.30 4.52 -1.60
C HIS A 101 -20.10 6.00 -1.21
N ASN A 102 -19.34 6.27 -0.15
CA ASN A 102 -19.14 7.59 0.46
C ASN A 102 -17.65 7.97 0.60
N ALA A 103 -16.76 7.26 -0.09
CA ALA A 103 -15.33 7.56 -0.11
C ALA A 103 -14.74 7.42 -1.52
N VAL A 104 -13.71 8.21 -1.80
CA VAL A 104 -12.89 8.09 -3.02
C VAL A 104 -11.54 7.47 -2.66
N THR A 105 -11.03 6.57 -3.51
CA THR A 105 -9.78 5.84 -3.29
C THR A 105 -8.75 6.23 -4.36
N HIS A 106 -7.60 6.76 -3.92
CA HIS A 106 -6.44 7.06 -4.75
C HIS A 106 -5.34 6.03 -4.47
N CYS A 107 -5.19 5.07 -5.39
CA CYS A 107 -4.19 4.03 -5.30
C CYS A 107 -2.92 4.40 -6.10
N PHE A 108 -1.76 4.34 -5.46
CA PHE A 108 -0.44 4.58 -6.03
C PHE A 108 0.43 3.32 -5.90
N PRO A 109 0.37 2.36 -6.85
CA PRO A 109 1.08 1.10 -6.75
C PRO A 109 2.59 1.26 -6.56
N GLY A 110 3.17 0.55 -5.60
CA GLY A 110 4.60 0.62 -5.28
C GLY A 110 5.05 1.86 -4.49
N ALA A 111 4.14 2.80 -4.20
CA ALA A 111 4.45 4.01 -3.44
C ALA A 111 4.92 3.70 -2.01
N LYS A 112 5.95 4.43 -1.58
CA LYS A 112 6.49 4.48 -0.23
C LYS A 112 5.82 5.58 0.61
N VAL A 113 6.12 5.64 1.90
CA VAL A 113 5.55 6.65 2.81
C VAL A 113 5.82 8.08 2.32
N ALA A 114 7.04 8.35 1.84
CA ALA A 114 7.42 9.65 1.29
C ALA A 114 6.67 10.00 -0.01
N ASP A 115 6.43 9.03 -0.89
CA ASP A 115 5.66 9.23 -2.13
C ASP A 115 4.20 9.54 -1.80
N ILE A 116 3.63 8.82 -0.84
CA ILE A 116 2.26 9.01 -0.35
C ILE A 116 2.10 10.38 0.32
N LEU A 117 3.10 10.85 1.08
CA LEU A 117 3.13 12.21 1.62
C LEU A 117 3.05 13.26 0.51
N ALA A 118 3.90 13.18 -0.52
CA ALA A 118 3.82 14.11 -1.64
C ALA A 118 2.43 14.07 -2.29
N LYS A 119 1.92 12.87 -2.62
CA LYS A 119 0.62 12.71 -3.28
C LYS A 119 -0.57 13.18 -2.44
N VAL A 120 -0.58 13.00 -1.12
CA VAL A 120 -1.69 13.51 -0.31
C VAL A 120 -1.67 15.03 -0.21
N MET A 121 -0.49 15.64 -0.08
CA MET A 121 -0.37 17.10 -0.01
C MET A 121 -0.74 17.78 -1.33
N ASP A 122 -0.35 17.19 -2.47
CA ASP A 122 -0.80 17.63 -3.81
C ASP A 122 -2.33 17.57 -3.97
N LEU A 123 -2.97 16.54 -3.40
CA LEU A 123 -4.40 16.29 -3.56
C LEU A 123 -5.29 17.07 -2.58
N ILE A 124 -4.81 17.40 -1.38
CA ILE A 124 -5.60 18.08 -0.32
C ILE A 124 -6.35 19.35 -0.81
N PRO A 125 -5.73 20.27 -1.59
CA PRO A 125 -6.41 21.44 -2.13
C PRO A 125 -7.55 21.13 -3.10
N SER A 126 -7.55 19.95 -3.73
CA SER A 126 -8.57 19.52 -4.69
C SER A 126 -9.80 18.87 -4.04
N PHE A 127 -9.74 18.54 -2.74
CA PHE A 127 -10.81 17.80 -2.09
C PHE A 127 -12.03 18.69 -1.80
N PRO A 128 -13.25 18.22 -2.12
CA PRO A 128 -14.48 18.89 -1.73
C PRO A 128 -14.57 19.13 -0.22
N THR A 129 -15.23 20.21 0.18
CA THR A 129 -15.47 20.55 1.60
C THR A 129 -16.24 19.48 2.37
N SER A 130 -16.94 18.58 1.68
CA SER A 130 -17.59 17.41 2.28
C SER A 130 -16.61 16.35 2.79
N ILE A 131 -15.35 16.32 2.31
CA ILE A 131 -14.31 15.40 2.78
C ILE A 131 -13.83 15.82 4.17
N LYS A 132 -14.28 15.08 5.19
CA LYS A 132 -13.93 15.26 6.59
C LYS A 132 -12.82 14.31 7.08
N ARG A 133 -12.60 13.20 6.38
CA ARG A 133 -11.71 12.10 6.81
C ARG A 133 -10.66 11.75 5.76
N ILE A 134 -9.43 11.49 6.19
CA ILE A 134 -8.35 10.92 5.36
C ILE A 134 -7.91 9.59 5.97
N VAL A 135 -7.88 8.53 5.17
CA VAL A 135 -7.26 7.25 5.50
C VAL A 135 -6.01 7.08 4.66
N VAL A 136 -4.89 6.73 5.28
CA VAL A 136 -3.65 6.37 4.58
C VAL A 136 -3.27 4.91 4.83
N HIS A 137 -2.94 4.16 3.77
CA HIS A 137 -2.42 2.79 3.85
C HIS A 137 -1.11 2.66 3.04
N CYS A 138 0.01 2.45 3.72
CA CYS A 138 1.33 2.26 3.10
C CYS A 138 2.31 1.62 4.10
N GLY A 139 3.59 1.54 3.73
CA GLY A 139 4.67 1.03 4.60
C GLY A 139 5.19 -0.36 4.21
N HIS A 140 4.47 -1.12 3.37
CA HIS A 140 4.97 -2.42 2.91
C HIS A 140 6.16 -2.27 1.93
N ASN A 141 6.08 -1.30 1.01
CA ASN A 141 7.10 -1.02 -0.01
C ASN A 141 8.40 -0.45 0.59
N ASP A 142 8.34 0.03 1.83
CA ASP A 142 9.44 0.62 2.59
C ASP A 142 10.31 -0.42 3.31
N MET A 143 9.91 -1.71 3.32
CA MET A 143 10.53 -2.77 4.11
C MET A 143 11.92 -3.21 3.63
N SER A 144 12.93 -2.42 3.98
CA SER A 144 14.36 -2.70 3.79
C SER A 144 14.97 -3.52 4.94
N THR A 145 15.99 -4.33 4.65
CA THR A 145 16.75 -5.09 5.67
C THR A 145 17.73 -4.22 6.45
N ARG A 146 17.98 -2.99 5.99
CA ARG A 146 18.87 -2.02 6.62
C ARG A 146 18.13 -1.24 7.71
N ILE A 147 18.67 -1.26 8.94
CA ILE A 147 18.10 -0.55 10.10
C ILE A 147 17.90 0.95 9.81
N GLN A 148 18.85 1.59 9.12
CA GLN A 148 18.79 3.01 8.75
C GLN A 148 17.54 3.36 7.91
N GLU A 149 17.09 2.45 7.06
CA GLU A 149 15.89 2.63 6.24
C GLU A 149 14.60 2.41 7.05
N CYS A 150 14.60 1.50 8.04
CA CYS A 150 13.49 1.37 8.98
C CYS A 150 13.31 2.66 9.81
N GLU A 151 14.40 3.24 10.31
CA GLU A 151 14.36 4.53 11.03
C GLU A 151 14.06 5.72 10.10
N ARG A 152 14.31 5.59 8.79
CA ARG A 152 13.83 6.56 7.79
C ARG A 152 12.32 6.45 7.61
N THR A 153 11.81 5.24 7.40
CA THR A 153 10.37 4.96 7.25
C THR A 153 9.56 5.51 8.42
N ARG A 154 10.07 5.36 9.66
CA ARG A 154 9.45 5.95 10.87
C ARG A 154 9.41 7.48 10.81
N ARG A 155 10.52 8.14 10.45
CA ARG A 155 10.57 9.60 10.30
C ARG A 155 9.62 10.10 9.20
N ASP A 156 9.60 9.41 8.06
CA ASP A 156 8.69 9.74 6.95
C ASP A 156 7.22 9.61 7.40
N PHE A 157 6.89 8.61 8.24
CA PHE A 157 5.56 8.49 8.86
C PHE A 157 5.26 9.60 9.87
N THR A 158 6.22 10.02 10.69
CA THR A 158 6.04 11.15 11.62
C THR A 158 5.71 12.43 10.84
N THR A 159 6.50 12.76 9.81
CA THR A 159 6.26 13.92 8.95
C THR A 159 4.90 13.82 8.22
N LEU A 160 4.51 12.64 7.76
CA LEU A 160 3.19 12.39 7.17
C LEU A 160 2.06 12.67 8.17
N ILE A 161 2.16 12.16 9.40
CA ILE A 161 1.15 12.34 10.44
C ILE A 161 1.03 13.81 10.84
N GLU A 162 2.14 14.53 10.98
CA GLU A 162 2.16 15.96 11.31
C GLU A 162 1.54 16.81 10.20
N ALA A 163 1.91 16.55 8.94
CA ALA A 163 1.35 17.22 7.78
C ALA A 163 -0.17 16.98 7.67
N LEU A 164 -0.63 15.74 7.82
CA LEU A 164 -2.05 15.40 7.79
C LEU A 164 -2.85 16.03 8.94
N LYS A 165 -2.28 16.12 10.14
CA LYS A 165 -2.94 16.79 11.28
C LYS A 165 -3.16 18.29 11.05
N SER A 166 -2.26 18.96 10.33
CA SER A 166 -2.42 20.39 10.00
C SER A 166 -3.62 20.68 9.08
N THR A 167 -4.19 19.67 8.42
CA THR A 167 -5.32 19.81 7.49
C THR A 167 -6.69 20.04 8.16
N GLY A 168 -6.79 19.86 9.48
CA GLY A 168 -8.05 19.94 10.23
C GLY A 168 -9.05 18.81 9.92
N LYS A 169 -8.64 17.76 9.20
CA LYS A 169 -9.46 16.57 8.89
C LYS A 169 -9.16 15.45 9.90
N SER A 170 -10.12 14.55 10.14
CA SER A 170 -9.86 13.35 10.96
C SER A 170 -8.96 12.38 10.18
N VAL A 171 -7.80 12.05 10.74
CA VAL A 171 -6.77 11.23 10.09
C VAL A 171 -6.82 9.80 10.63
N PHE A 172 -6.65 8.84 9.74
CA PHE A 172 -6.56 7.41 10.05
C PHE A 172 -5.34 6.79 9.36
N ILE A 173 -4.48 6.12 10.11
CA ILE A 173 -3.44 5.26 9.53
C ILE A 173 -3.92 3.81 9.54
N SER A 174 -4.00 3.22 8.36
CA SER A 174 -4.30 1.82 8.14
C SER A 174 -2.99 1.04 8.16
N GLY A 175 -2.79 0.24 9.22
CA GLY A 175 -1.56 -0.52 9.43
C GLY A 175 -1.27 -1.53 8.31
N PRO A 176 0.01 -1.82 8.04
CA PRO A 176 0.42 -2.65 6.91
C PRO A 176 -0.09 -4.09 7.04
N LEU A 177 -0.27 -4.77 5.92
CA LEU A 177 -0.57 -6.20 5.93
C LEU A 177 0.69 -7.04 6.23
N PRO A 178 0.55 -8.20 6.91
CA PRO A 178 1.62 -9.18 6.99
C PRO A 178 1.85 -9.78 5.59
N SER A 179 2.98 -10.47 5.41
CA SER A 179 3.29 -11.21 4.17
C SER A 179 3.37 -12.71 4.43
N LEU A 180 2.98 -13.50 3.42
CA LEU A 180 3.08 -14.96 3.44
C LEU A 180 4.33 -15.42 2.70
N GLY A 181 5.04 -16.41 3.25
CA GLY A 181 6.17 -17.06 2.57
C GLY A 181 7.40 -16.18 2.31
N ARG A 182 7.45 -14.95 2.83
CA ARG A 182 8.58 -14.01 2.63
C ARG A 182 9.65 -14.03 3.74
N GLY A 183 9.60 -15.05 4.61
CA GLY A 183 10.56 -15.24 5.70
C GLY A 183 10.31 -14.39 6.95
N SER A 184 10.79 -14.89 8.09
CA SER A 184 10.58 -14.29 9.42
C SER A 184 11.15 -12.88 9.55
N GLY A 185 12.21 -12.56 8.81
CA GLY A 185 12.84 -11.23 8.82
C GLY A 185 12.00 -10.12 8.19
N LEU A 186 11.11 -10.40 7.22
CA LEU A 186 10.15 -9.40 6.74
C LEU A 186 8.97 -9.27 7.69
N PHE A 187 8.48 -10.40 8.21
CA PHE A 187 7.41 -10.43 9.20
C PHE A 187 7.73 -9.60 10.46
N SER A 188 8.92 -9.79 11.06
CA SER A 188 9.30 -9.07 12.28
C SER A 188 9.44 -7.56 12.07
N ARG A 189 9.90 -7.12 10.90
CA ARG A 189 9.97 -5.70 10.52
C ARG A 189 8.57 -5.09 10.34
N LEU A 190 7.68 -5.77 9.63
CA LEU A 190 6.29 -5.33 9.46
C LEU A 190 5.54 -5.27 10.80
N LEU A 191 5.72 -6.27 11.66
CA LEU A 191 5.14 -6.28 13.01
C LEU A 191 5.69 -5.12 13.87
N SER A 192 7.01 -4.89 13.85
CA SER A 192 7.64 -3.78 14.56
C SER A 192 7.16 -2.40 14.05
N LEU A 193 6.91 -2.27 12.75
CA LEU A 193 6.28 -1.07 12.18
C LEU A 193 4.82 -0.94 12.63
N ASN A 194 4.03 -2.01 12.60
CA ASN A 194 2.61 -1.98 13.00
C ASN A 194 2.44 -1.57 14.47
N THR A 195 3.22 -2.16 15.39
CA THR A 195 3.22 -1.79 16.82
C THR A 195 3.68 -0.35 17.04
N TRP A 196 4.70 0.10 16.31
CA TRP A 196 5.16 1.49 16.40
C TRP A 196 4.12 2.49 15.87
N LEU A 197 3.43 2.17 14.76
CA LEU A 197 2.35 2.98 14.20
C LEU A 197 1.17 3.07 15.16
N GLN A 198 0.76 1.95 15.79
CA GLN A 198 -0.31 1.93 16.79
C GLN A 198 -0.02 2.90 17.95
N LEU A 199 1.19 2.85 18.51
CA LEU A 199 1.63 3.74 19.57
C LEU A 199 1.70 5.21 19.11
N THR A 200 2.30 5.45 17.93
CA THR A 200 2.46 6.81 17.37
C THR A 200 1.11 7.45 17.05
N CYS A 201 0.17 6.71 16.49
CA CYS A 201 -1.19 7.20 16.24
C CYS A 201 -1.90 7.57 17.55
N SER A 202 -1.75 6.75 18.60
CA SER A 202 -2.27 7.06 19.93
C SER A 202 -1.65 8.33 20.53
N ILE A 203 -0.32 8.51 20.42
CA ILE A 203 0.38 9.72 20.90
C ILE A 203 -0.11 10.95 20.13
N HIS A 204 -0.24 10.85 18.81
CA HIS A 204 -0.67 11.95 17.96
C HIS A 204 -2.19 12.18 17.97
N ARG A 205 -2.98 11.35 18.68
CA ARG A 205 -4.46 11.36 18.73
C ARG A 205 -5.10 11.31 17.33
N ILE A 206 -4.69 10.32 16.55
CA ILE A 206 -5.29 9.99 15.25
C ILE A 206 -5.71 8.52 15.23
N GLY A 207 -6.65 8.16 14.37
CA GLY A 207 -7.16 6.80 14.31
C GLY A 207 -6.11 5.81 13.79
N PHE A 208 -6.10 4.61 14.37
CA PHE A 208 -5.30 3.49 13.87
C PHE A 208 -6.21 2.32 13.52
N ILE A 209 -6.01 1.75 12.34
CA ILE A 209 -6.78 0.62 11.83
C ILE A 209 -5.84 -0.57 11.71
N ASP A 210 -5.80 -1.41 12.75
CA ASP A 210 -4.96 -2.61 12.77
C ASP A 210 -5.51 -3.67 11.82
N ASN A 211 -4.81 -3.86 10.70
CA ASN A 211 -5.09 -4.93 9.75
C ASN A 211 -4.16 -6.13 9.98
N PHE A 212 -3.11 -5.97 10.80
CA PHE A 212 -2.05 -6.96 10.90
C PHE A 212 -2.57 -8.23 11.57
N ASN A 213 -3.19 -8.08 12.75
CA ASN A 213 -3.85 -9.18 13.45
C ASN A 213 -5.05 -9.77 12.67
N LEU A 214 -5.72 -8.95 11.84
CA LEU A 214 -6.85 -9.39 11.03
C LEU A 214 -6.44 -10.29 9.85
N PHE A 215 -5.21 -10.17 9.36
CA PHE A 215 -4.67 -10.93 8.23
C PHE A 215 -3.61 -11.97 8.63
N TRP A 216 -3.08 -11.91 9.86
CA TRP A 216 -2.08 -12.86 10.36
C TRP A 216 -2.58 -14.31 10.30
N GLU A 217 -1.70 -15.23 9.89
CA GLU A 217 -1.96 -16.67 9.66
C GLU A 217 -3.11 -17.00 8.68
N ARG A 218 -3.78 -16.01 8.07
CA ARG A 218 -4.94 -16.22 7.19
C ARG A 218 -4.54 -16.27 5.72
N GLY A 219 -3.82 -17.33 5.35
CA GLY A 219 -3.32 -17.54 3.99
C GLY A 219 -4.38 -17.39 2.89
N SER A 220 -5.62 -17.79 3.17
CA SER A 220 -6.78 -17.71 2.27
C SER A 220 -7.30 -16.29 1.97
N LEU A 221 -6.75 -15.24 2.59
CA LEU A 221 -7.07 -13.85 2.29
C LEU A 221 -6.13 -13.21 1.25
N PHE A 222 -5.04 -13.88 0.88
CA PHE A 222 -4.02 -13.35 -0.02
C PHE A 222 -4.10 -13.91 -1.43
N SER A 223 -3.55 -13.16 -2.37
CA SER A 223 -3.24 -13.59 -3.73
C SER A 223 -1.98 -14.49 -3.73
N ARG A 224 -1.69 -15.13 -4.88
CA ARG A 224 -0.57 -16.08 -5.04
C ARG A 224 0.82 -15.48 -4.75
N ASP A 225 0.95 -14.16 -4.73
CA ASP A 225 2.20 -13.46 -4.40
C ASP A 225 2.49 -13.35 -2.90
N GLY A 226 1.51 -13.66 -2.03
CA GLY A 226 1.64 -13.55 -0.58
C GLY A 226 1.78 -12.10 -0.06
N ILE A 227 1.43 -11.10 -0.87
CA ILE A 227 1.49 -9.66 -0.54
C ILE A 227 0.13 -9.02 -0.71
N HIS A 228 -0.49 -9.14 -1.88
CA HIS A 228 -1.76 -8.48 -2.16
C HIS A 228 -2.92 -9.30 -1.60
N PRO A 229 -3.97 -8.65 -1.07
CA PRO A 229 -5.21 -9.35 -0.77
C PRO A 229 -5.82 -9.95 -2.05
N ASN A 230 -6.53 -11.07 -1.91
CA ASN A 230 -7.47 -11.55 -2.93
C ASN A 230 -8.85 -10.92 -2.71
N THR A 231 -9.87 -11.26 -3.51
CA THR A 231 -11.24 -10.71 -3.37
C THR A 231 -11.80 -10.80 -1.94
N ARG A 232 -11.58 -11.91 -1.23
CA ARG A 232 -12.00 -12.10 0.16
C ARG A 232 -11.17 -11.27 1.13
N GLY A 233 -9.86 -11.16 0.89
CA GLY A 233 -8.98 -10.22 1.60
C GLY A 233 -9.44 -8.78 1.45
N SER A 234 -9.69 -8.31 0.23
CA SER A 234 -10.13 -6.94 -0.05
C SER A 234 -11.48 -6.63 0.60
N GLN A 235 -12.40 -7.60 0.63
CA GLN A 235 -13.66 -7.48 1.39
C GLN A 235 -13.41 -7.36 2.90
N MET A 236 -12.50 -8.16 3.47
CA MET A 236 -12.12 -8.12 4.88
C MET A 236 -11.48 -6.77 5.26
N LEU A 237 -10.52 -6.30 4.46
CA LEU A 237 -9.87 -4.99 4.62
C LEU A 237 -10.88 -3.85 4.55
N ARG A 238 -11.74 -3.84 3.51
CA ARG A 238 -12.82 -2.87 3.35
C ARG A 238 -13.78 -2.86 4.55
N GLY A 239 -14.11 -4.03 5.08
CA GLY A 239 -14.94 -4.17 6.28
C GLY A 239 -14.30 -3.56 7.52
N ASN A 240 -13.00 -3.80 7.76
CA ASN A 240 -12.26 -3.24 8.88
C ASN A 240 -12.16 -1.70 8.79
N LEU A 241 -11.80 -1.18 7.61
CA LEU A 241 -11.77 0.26 7.35
C LEU A 241 -13.15 0.89 7.58
N HIS A 242 -14.22 0.26 7.07
CA HIS A 242 -15.58 0.74 7.28
C HIS A 242 -15.95 0.79 8.77
N HIS A 243 -15.63 -0.27 9.53
CA HIS A 243 -15.92 -0.33 10.96
C HIS A 243 -15.20 0.78 11.73
N ALA A 244 -13.88 0.91 11.57
CA ALA A 244 -13.09 1.93 12.26
C ALA A 244 -13.56 3.37 11.96
N LEU A 245 -13.94 3.65 10.70
CA LEU A 245 -14.46 4.96 10.27
C LEU A 245 -15.82 5.36 10.87
N HIS A 246 -16.50 4.45 11.58
CA HIS A 246 -17.75 4.71 12.29
C HIS A 246 -17.61 4.61 13.82
N THR A 247 -16.60 3.90 14.34
CA THR A 247 -16.39 3.72 15.79
C THR A 247 -15.33 4.65 16.38
N GLN A 248 -14.41 5.17 15.58
CA GLN A 248 -13.32 6.06 16.02
C GLN A 248 -13.57 7.54 15.66
N THR A 249 -14.81 7.91 15.32
CA THR A 249 -15.20 9.30 14.95
C THR A 249 -16.04 9.99 16.03
N SER A 250 -15.84 9.61 17.29
CA SER A 250 -16.60 10.10 18.45
C SER A 250 -15.66 10.84 19.39
N ASP A 251 -15.44 12.12 19.11
CA ASP A 251 -15.00 13.20 20.01
C ASP A 251 -15.26 14.55 19.32
#